data_AF-A0A530LG47-F1
#
_entry.id   AF-A0A530LG47-F1
#
_cell.length_a   1.000
_cell.length_b   1.000
_cell.length_c   1.000
_cell.angle_alpha   90.00
_cell.angle_beta   90.00
_cell.angle_gamma   90.00
#
_symmetry.space_group_name_H-M   'P 1'
#
loop_
_entity.id
_entity.type
_entity.pdbx_description
1 polymer ?
#
loop_
_entity_poly.entity_id
_entity_poly.type
_entity_poly.pdbx_seq_one_letter_code
_entity_poly.pdbx_strand_id
1 'polypeptide(L)' 'MSRKTWASVDDYIVEALFEPDPALDAVLAANHDHGLPAIDVSPAQGKLLSLL' A
#
# COMPACT_ATOMS: atom_id res chain seq x y z
N MET A 1 -9.58 -16.54 -9.10
CA MET A 1 -8.75 -15.46 -9.70
C MET A 1 -7.30 -15.65 -9.28
N SER A 2 -6.33 -15.24 -10.09
CA SER A 2 -4.90 -15.43 -9.79
C SER A 2 -4.37 -14.33 -8.86
N ARG A 3 -3.27 -14.58 -8.15
CA ARG A 3 -2.59 -13.56 -7.33
C ARG A 3 -2.20 -12.33 -8.16
N LYS A 4 -1.77 -12.55 -9.41
CA LYS A 4 -1.45 -11.47 -10.36
C LYS A 4 -2.65 -10.60 -10.67
N THR A 5 -3.83 -11.21 -10.85
CA THR A 5 -5.06 -10.47 -11.11
C THR A 5 -5.44 -9.58 -9.92
N TRP A 6 -5.31 -10.10 -8.71
CA TRP A 6 -5.60 -9.31 -7.51
C TRP A 6 -4.62 -8.17 -7.28
N ALA A 7 -3.32 -8.38 -7.55
CA ALA A 7 -2.33 -7.30 -7.50
C ALA A 7 -2.69 -6.17 -8.47
N SER A 8 -3.02 -6.49 -9.73
CA SER A 8 -3.41 -5.46 -10.71
C SER A 8 -4.70 -4.71 -10.36
N VAL A 9 -5.62 -5.34 -9.62
CA VAL A 9 -6.81 -4.64 -9.12
C VAL A 9 -6.44 -3.68 -7.99
N ASP A 10 -5.56 -4.08 -7.08
CA ASP A 10 -5.09 -3.22 -5.98
C ASP A 10 -4.34 -2.01 -6.55
N ASP A 11 -3.44 -2.22 -7.52
CA ASP A 11 -2.72 -1.16 -8.24
C ASP A 11 -3.68 -0.16 -8.88
N TYR A 12 -4.69 -0.65 -9.61
CA TYR A 12 -5.71 0.20 -10.25
C TYR A 12 -6.48 1.05 -9.22
N ILE A 13 -6.84 0.48 -8.07
CA ILE A 13 -7.56 1.21 -7.02
C ILE A 13 -6.69 2.35 -6.48
N VAL A 14 -5.42 2.07 -6.19
CA VAL A 14 -4.47 3.07 -5.67
C VAL A 14 -4.25 4.17 -6.70
N GLU A 15 -3.96 3.84 -7.96
CA GLU A 15 -3.74 4.82 -9.04
C GLU A 15 -4.97 5.69 -9.31
N ALA A 16 -6.18 5.12 -9.24
CA ALA A 16 -7.41 5.83 -9.59
C ALA A 16 -7.91 6.75 -8.48
N LEU A 17 -7.64 6.43 -7.21
CA LEU A 17 -8.30 7.08 -6.07
C LEU A 17 -7.37 7.90 -5.19
N PHE A 18 -6.06 7.60 -5.17
CA PHE A 18 -5.15 8.17 -4.18
C PHE A 18 -4.20 9.16 -4.84
N GLU A 19 -3.97 10.28 -4.15
CA GLU A 19 -2.86 11.17 -4.45
C GLU A 19 -1.56 10.57 -3.89
N PRO A 20 -0.40 10.90 -4.47
CA PRO A 20 0.89 10.47 -3.92
C PRO A 20 1.04 10.88 -2.44
N ASP A 21 1.56 9.96 -1.62
CA ASP A 21 1.80 10.18 -0.19
C ASP A 21 3.29 9.99 0.14
N PRO A 22 4.10 11.07 0.04
CA PRO A 22 5.53 10.99 0.32
C PRO A 22 5.86 10.58 1.76
N ALA A 23 4.93 10.76 2.70
CA ALA A 23 5.16 10.35 4.08
C ALA A 23 5.02 8.82 4.21
N LEU A 24 4.01 8.23 3.58
CA LEU A 24 3.88 6.77 3.50
C LEU A 24 5.09 6.13 2.80
N ASP A 25 5.56 6.72 1.69
CA ASP A 25 6.75 6.25 0.97
C ASP A 25 8.00 6.25 1.88
N ALA A 26 8.21 7.33 2.64
CA ALA A 26 9.33 7.44 3.57
C ALA A 26 9.26 6.41 4.71
N VAL A 27 8.06 6.11 5.22
CA VAL A 27 7.85 5.09 6.26
C VAL A 27 8.19 3.69 5.73
N LEU A 28 7.69 3.33 4.55
CA LEU A 28 7.96 2.03 3.94
C LEU A 28 9.45 1.83 3.64
N ALA A 29 10.13 2.88 3.15
CA ALA A 29 11.57 2.87 2.96
C ALA A 29 12.33 2.67 4.28
N ALA A 30 11.95 3.39 5.33
CA ALA A 30 12.56 3.25 6.65
C ALA A 30 12.37 1.84 7.24
N ASN A 31 11.18 1.24 7.10
CA ASN A 31 10.92 -0.12 7.54
C ASN A 31 11.85 -1.13 6.85
N HIS A 32 11.98 -1.01 5.52
CA HIS A 32 12.89 -1.82 4.73
C HIS A 32 14.35 -1.66 5.18
N ASP A 33 14.82 -0.42 5.34
CA ASP A 33 16.21 -0.12 5.70
C ASP A 33 16.59 -0.62 7.10
N HIS A 34 15.61 -0.73 8.01
CA HIS A 34 15.81 -1.31 9.34
C HIS A 34 15.60 -2.82 9.39
N GLY A 35 15.36 -3.47 8.25
CA GLY A 35 15.17 -4.92 8.16
C GLY A 35 13.86 -5.41 8.78
N LEU A 36 12.85 -4.55 8.88
CA LEU A 36 11.53 -4.96 9.34
C LEU A 36 10.85 -5.84 8.28
N PRO A 37 10.06 -6.85 8.69
CA PRO A 37 9.32 -7.67 7.75
C PRO A 37 8.22 -6.84 7.06
N ALA A 38 8.03 -7.06 5.76
CA ALA A 38 7.02 -6.38 4.94
C ALA A 38 5.60 -6.91 5.24
N ILE A 39 5.09 -6.59 6.43
CA ILE A 39 3.75 -6.96 6.92
C ILE A 39 2.79 -5.77 6.96
N ASP A 40 3.22 -4.61 6.45
CA ASP A 40 2.37 -3.44 6.27
C ASP A 40 1.15 -3.81 5.42
N VAL A 41 0.00 -3.22 5.75
CA VAL A 41 -1.21 -3.36 4.93
C VAL A 41 -1.01 -2.66 3.59
N SER A 42 -1.73 -3.07 2.55
CA SER A 42 -1.68 -2.34 1.27
C SER A 42 -2.21 -0.91 1.44
N PRO A 43 -1.83 0.05 0.58
CA PRO A 43 -2.35 1.41 0.66
C PRO A 43 -3.88 1.44 0.63
N ALA A 44 -4.51 0.60 -0.20
CA ALA A 44 -5.97 0.49 -0.27
C ALA A 44 -6.59 0.03 1.05
N GLN A 45 -5.97 -0.95 1.71
CA GLN A 45 -6.38 -1.42 3.04
C GLN A 45 -6.15 -0.35 4.12
N GLY A 46 -5.03 0.38 4.08
CA GLY A 46 -4.77 1.51 4.98
C GLY A 46 -5.82 2.61 4.85
N LYS A 47 -6.21 2.95 3.61
CA LYS A 47 -7.27 3.93 3.38
C LYS A 47 -8.62 3.45 3.90
N LEU A 48 -8.96 2.17 3.70
CA LEU A 48 -10.17 1.58 4.29
C LEU A 48 -10.19 1.78 5.80
N LEU A 49 -9.09 1.50 6.51
CA LEU A 49 -8.99 1.72 7.97
C LEU A 49 -9.22 3.17 8.37
N SER A 50 -8.79 4.14 7.56
CA SER A 50 -9.02 5.57 7.84
C SER A 50 -10.48 6.02 7.72
N LEU A 51 -11.32 5.22 7.05
CA LEU A 51 -12.74 5.51 6.84
C LEU A 51 -13.65 4.89 7.91
N LEU A 52 -13.10 4.03 8.78
CA LEU A 52 -13.81 3.38 9.89
C LEU A 52 -13.76 4.22 11.16
#